data_AF-A0A1T4ZYR3-F1
#
_entry.id   AF-A0A1T4ZYR3-F1
#
_cell.length_a   1.000
_cell.length_b   1.000
_cell.length_c   1.000
_cell.angle_alpha   90.00
_cell.angle_beta   90.00
_cell.angle_gamma   90.00
#
_symmetry.space_group_name_H-M   'P 1'
#
loop_
_entity.id
_entity.type
_entity.pdbx_description
1 polymer ?
#
loop_
_entity_poly.entity_id
_entity_poly.type
_entity_poly.pdbx_seq_one_letter_code
_entity_poly.pdbx_strand_id
1 'polypeptide(L)' 'MSQEDIVYFEQRAAQEKQAAAKAGCTEARQAHLMLASVHGQAAERERLLMHEHPPRTDRPKA' A
#
# COMPACT_ATOMS: atom_id res chain seq x y z
N MET A 1 -5.32 0.82 12.21
CA MET A 1 -5.00 0.57 10.80
C MET A 1 -4.48 -0.85 10.75
N SER A 2 -5.09 -1.69 9.93
CA SER A 2 -4.99 -3.16 10.02
C SER A 2 -4.19 -3.72 8.84
N GLN A 3 -3.86 -5.01 8.91
CA GLN A 3 -3.25 -5.74 7.80
C GLN A 3 -4.08 -5.69 6.50
N GLU A 4 -5.37 -5.40 6.60
CA GLU A 4 -6.27 -5.23 5.44
C GLU A 4 -5.91 -3.98 4.63
N ASP A 5 -5.46 -2.90 5.28
CA ASP A 5 -5.07 -1.65 4.61
C ASP A 5 -3.81 -1.86 3.75
N ILE A 6 -2.84 -2.63 4.26
CA ILE A 6 -1.62 -3.00 3.51
C ILE A 6 -2.01 -3.79 2.26
N VAL A 7 -2.83 -4.84 2.42
CA VAL A 7 -3.28 -5.68 1.30
C VAL A 7 -4.06 -4.85 0.28
N TYR A 8 -4.92 -3.94 0.73
CA TYR A 8 -5.66 -3.04 -0.14
C TYR A 8 -4.73 -2.18 -1.00
N PHE A 9 -3.76 -1.51 -0.39
CA PHE A 9 -2.82 -0.65 -1.13
C PHE A 9 -1.92 -1.46 -2.09
N GLU A 10 -1.49 -2.65 -1.70
CA GLU A 10 -0.72 -3.54 -2.58
C GLU A 10 -1.53 -3.97 -3.82
N GLN A 11 -2.79 -4.37 -3.62
CA GLN A 11 -3.68 -4.73 -4.71
C GLN A 11 -3.91 -3.55 -5.66
N ARG A 12 -4.15 -2.36 -5.11
CA ARG A 12 -4.28 -1.13 -5.91
C ARG A 12 -3.01 -0.83 -6.70
N ALA A 13 -1.84 -0.92 -6.07
CA ALA A 13 -0.55 -0.73 -6.76
C ALA A 13 -0.36 -1.72 -7.91
N ALA A 14 -0.76 -2.99 -7.73
CA ALA A 14 -0.71 -4.01 -8.78
C ALA A 14 -1.69 -3.71 -9.93
N GLN A 15 -2.92 -3.28 -9.63
CA GLN A 15 -3.91 -2.89 -10.63
C GLN A 15 -3.42 -1.73 -11.49
N GLU A 16 -2.85 -0.69 -10.86
CA GLU A 16 -2.32 0.47 -11.59
C GLU A 16 -1.11 0.08 -12.48
N LYS A 17 -0.24 -0.84 -12.04
CA LYS A 17 0.84 -1.38 -12.90
C LYS A 17 0.29 -2.13 -14.11
N GLN A 18 -0.78 -2.91 -13.93
CA GLN A 18 -1.44 -3.59 -15.04
C GLN A 18 -2.11 -2.59 -16.01
N ALA A 19 -2.72 -1.53 -15.48
CA ALA A 19 -3.28 -0.45 -16.30
C ALA A 19 -2.18 0.28 -17.09
N ALA A 20 -1.05 0.59 -16.47
CA ALA A 20 0.12 1.17 -17.13
C ALA A 20 0.69 0.28 -18.26
N ALA A 21 0.65 -1.04 -18.09
CA ALA A 21 1.08 -1.99 -19.10
C ALA A 21 0.13 -2.00 -20.32
N LYS A 22 -1.18 -1.83 -20.09
CA LYS A 22 -2.23 -1.80 -21.11
C LYS A 22 -2.44 -0.42 -21.76
N ALA A 23 -1.95 0.64 -21.13
CA ALA A 23 -2.12 2.01 -21.62
C ALA A 23 -1.45 2.20 -22.99
N GLY A 24 -2.24 2.69 -23.95
CA GLY A 24 -1.78 2.98 -25.31
C GLY A 24 -1.10 4.33 -25.48
N CYS A 25 -1.22 5.24 -24.50
CA CYS A 25 -0.52 6.52 -24.50
C CYS A 25 0.50 6.62 -23.36
N THR A 26 1.60 7.33 -23.63
CA THR A 26 2.72 7.48 -22.71
C THR A 26 2.32 8.24 -21.45
N GLU A 27 1.51 9.28 -21.60
CA GLU A 27 1.03 10.10 -20.48
C GLU A 27 0.17 9.29 -19.51
N ALA A 28 -0.78 8.49 -20.02
CA ALA A 28 -1.58 7.63 -19.15
C ALA A 28 -0.73 6.54 -18.50
N ARG A 29 0.23 5.94 -19.23
CA ARG A 29 1.17 4.99 -18.63
C ARG A 29 1.92 5.63 -17.46
N GLN A 30 2.45 6.84 -17.62
CA GLN A 30 3.16 7.55 -16.56
C GLN A 30 2.24 7.87 -15.37
N ALA A 31 1.02 8.33 -15.63
CA ALA A 31 0.03 8.58 -14.58
C ALA A 31 -0.26 7.33 -13.75
N HIS A 32 -0.51 6.18 -14.40
CA HIS A 32 -0.71 4.91 -13.72
C HIS A 32 0.53 4.45 -12.93
N LEU A 33 1.74 4.62 -13.46
CA LEU A 33 2.97 4.30 -12.72
C LEU A 33 3.15 5.17 -11.48
N MET A 34 2.80 6.46 -11.57
CA MET A 34 2.81 7.37 -10.42
C MET A 34 1.81 6.90 -9.35
N LEU A 35 0.58 6.57 -9.74
CA LEU A 35 -0.44 6.05 -8.81
C LEU A 35 0.01 4.73 -8.15
N ALA A 36 0.62 3.83 -8.92
CA ALA A 36 1.18 2.59 -8.37
C ALA A 36 2.26 2.85 -7.32
N SER A 37 3.12 3.85 -7.54
CA SER A 37 4.15 4.26 -6.58
C SER A 37 3.53 4.81 -5.29
N VAL A 38 2.54 5.70 -5.41
CA VAL A 38 1.83 6.27 -4.25
C VAL A 38 1.18 5.18 -3.39
N HIS A 39 0.51 4.22 -4.02
CA HIS A 39 -0.08 3.08 -3.32
C HIS A 39 0.99 2.18 -2.67
N GLY A 40 2.11 1.92 -3.34
CA GLY A 40 3.23 1.17 -2.76
C GLY A 40 3.80 1.84 -1.51
N GLN A 41 4.01 3.15 -1.55
CA GLN A 41 4.48 3.93 -0.39
C GLN A 41 3.45 3.95 0.75
N ALA A 42 2.15 3.95 0.43
CA ALA A 42 1.10 3.86 1.45
C ALA A 42 1.16 2.50 2.18
N ALA A 43 1.29 1.38 1.46
CA ALA A 43 1.47 0.07 2.06
C ALA A 43 2.73 0.00 2.95
N GLU A 44 3.84 0.61 2.52
CA GLU A 44 5.07 0.67 3.30
C GLU A 44 4.90 1.48 4.60
N ARG A 45 4.22 2.64 4.54
CA ARG A 45 3.89 3.42 5.74
C ARG A 45 3.04 2.61 6.72
N GLU A 46 2.01 1.91 6.23
CA GLU A 46 1.18 1.08 7.10
C GLU A 46 1.97 -0.06 7.76
N ARG A 47 2.90 -0.70 7.04
CA ARG A 47 3.80 -1.69 7.64
C ARG A 47 4.64 -1.09 8.76
N LEU A 48 5.20 0.10 8.56
CA LEU A 48 5.98 0.81 9.59
C LEU A 48 5.14 1.12 10.82
N LEU A 49 3.91 1.61 10.63
CA LEU A 49 2.98 1.89 11.73
C LEU A 49 2.62 0.64 12.53
N MET A 50 2.43 -0.51 11.86
CA MET A 50 2.20 -1.79 12.53
C MET A 50 3.42 -2.27 13.34
N HIS A 51 4.64 -1.94 12.92
CA HIS A 51 5.86 -2.28 13.65
C HIS A 51 6.14 -1.31 14.81
N GLU A 52 5.80 -0.04 14.67
CA GLU A 52 5.99 0.99 15.72
C GLU A 52 4.96 0.86 16.85
N HIS A 53 3.78 0.29 16.58
CA HIS A 53 2.76 -0.04 17.57
C HIS A 53 2.60 -1.56 17.66
N PRO A 54 3.52 -2.27 18.36
CA PRO A 54 3.23 -3.65 18.72
C PRO A 54 1.90 -3.67 19.47
N PRO A 55 1.04 -4.68 19.25
CA PRO A 55 -0.18 -4.81 20.02
C PRO A 55 0.24 -4.75 21.50
N ARG A 56 -0.34 -3.80 22.25
CA ARG A 56 -0.21 -3.80 23.70
C ARG A 56 -0.81 -5.13 24.18
N THR A 57 0.03 -6.15 24.31
CA THR A 57 -0.30 -7.33 25.09
C THR A 57 -0.59 -6.81 26.48
N ASP A 58 -1.87 -6.82 26.85
CA ASP A 58 -2.34 -6.57 28.20
C ASP A 58 -1.38 -7.23 29.20
N ARG A 59 -0.68 -6.41 29.99
CA ARG A 59 0.00 -6.94 31.17
C ARG A 59 -1.10 -7.35 32.15
N PRO A 60 -1.14 -8.60 32.63
CA PRO A 60 -2.03 -8.94 33.73
C PRO A 60 -1.63 -8.12 34.94
N LYS A 61 -2.63 -7.47 35.54
CA LYS A 61 -2.59 -6.72 36.79
C LYS A 61 -2.00 -7.64 37.89
N ALA A 62 -0.88 -7.24 38.47
CA ALA A 62 -0.37 -7.79 39.73
C ALA A 62 -0.79 -6.86 40.87
#